data_AF-A0A915CJJ7-F1
#
_entry.id   AF-A0A915CJJ7-F1
#
_cell.length_a   1.000
_cell.length_b   1.000
_cell.length_c   1.000
_cell.angle_alpha   90.00
_cell.angle_beta   90.00
_cell.angle_gamma   90.00
#
_symmetry.space_group_name_H-M   'P 1'
#
loop_
_entity.id
_entity.type
_entity.pdbx_description
1 polymer ?
#
loop_
_entity_poly.entity_id
_entity_poly.type
_entity_poly.pdbx_seq_one_letter_code
_entity_poly.pdbx_strand_id
1 'polypeptide(L)'
;SILPVVFNFSIHGYHFNLPDIIGGNGYADKELYIRWMQLNQLMVSLQFSYPPWQYDKETDDLFFELMNVRANLIAYLIDACKNSCITNEPVICPMWWLSESVDALSCSDQFVVNNRLIVAPVVKKGVTSRSVFLPEGTWEYALNRQRYCGPIKTVIDAPLIASVPYFIRVD
;
A
#
# COMPACT_ATOMS: atom_id res chain seq x y z
N SER A 1 6.03 -12.95 -5.21
CA SER A 1 5.83 -11.49 -5.36
C SER A 1 4.38 -11.19 -5.03
N ILE A 2 4.10 -10.27 -4.10
CA ILE A 2 2.75 -10.07 -3.53
C ILE A 2 1.85 -9.25 -4.46
N LEU A 3 2.30 -8.05 -4.89
CA LEU A 3 1.45 -7.13 -5.67
C LEU A 3 0.92 -7.71 -6.98
N PRO A 4 1.72 -8.35 -7.86
CA PRO A 4 1.20 -8.92 -9.09
C PRO A 4 0.18 -10.04 -8.86
N VAL A 5 0.31 -10.80 -7.78
CA VAL A 5 -0.65 -11.85 -7.39
C VAL A 5 -1.97 -11.23 -6.96
N VAL A 6 -1.91 -10.18 -6.14
CA VAL A 6 -3.08 -9.39 -5.74
C VAL A 6 -3.80 -8.82 -6.96
N PHE A 7 -3.07 -8.20 -7.90
CA PHE A 7 -3.66 -7.66 -9.13
C PHE A 7 -4.30 -8.75 -9.99
N ASN A 8 -3.66 -9.91 -10.10
CA ASN A 8 -4.20 -11.04 -10.82
C ASN A 8 -5.54 -11.46 -10.21
N PHE A 9 -5.61 -11.70 -8.91
CA PHE A 9 -6.87 -12.03 -8.21
C PHE A 9 -7.94 -10.95 -8.41
N SER A 10 -7.57 -9.68 -8.22
CA SER A 10 -8.45 -8.53 -8.42
C SER A 10 -9.12 -8.52 -9.79
N ILE A 11 -8.34 -8.74 -10.87
CA ILE A 11 -8.84 -8.73 -12.25
C ILE A 11 -9.72 -9.96 -12.56
N HIS A 12 -9.50 -11.09 -11.87
CA HIS A 12 -10.33 -12.29 -11.99
C HIS A 12 -11.61 -12.28 -11.15
N GLY A 13 -11.95 -11.15 -10.50
CA GLY A 13 -13.18 -11.02 -9.70
C GLY A 13 -13.01 -11.39 -8.22
N TYR A 14 -11.80 -11.75 -7.78
CA TYR A 14 -11.50 -12.03 -6.36
C TYR A 14 -11.09 -10.73 -5.65
N HIS A 15 -12.05 -9.81 -5.51
CA HIS A 15 -11.80 -8.44 -5.05
C HIS A 15 -11.47 -8.34 -3.55
N PHE A 16 -11.93 -9.28 -2.73
CA PHE A 16 -11.56 -9.40 -1.33
C PHE A 16 -10.38 -10.38 -1.20
N ASN A 17 -9.17 -9.88 -1.44
CA ASN A 17 -7.95 -10.70 -1.43
C ASN A 17 -7.21 -10.63 -0.09
N LEU A 18 -6.50 -11.72 0.20
CA LEU A 18 -5.46 -11.79 1.22
C LEU A 18 -4.11 -11.81 0.51
N PRO A 19 -3.32 -10.73 0.56
CA PRO A 19 -2.10 -10.56 -0.22
C PRO A 19 -0.97 -11.56 0.12
N ASP A 20 -0.74 -11.82 1.41
CA ASP A 20 0.04 -12.94 1.99
C ASP A 20 0.00 -12.81 3.52
N ILE A 21 0.36 -13.86 4.26
CA ILE A 21 0.46 -13.80 5.71
C ILE A 21 1.78 -13.15 6.14
N ILE A 22 1.72 -12.07 6.91
CA ILE A 22 2.89 -11.32 7.37
C ILE A 22 3.79 -12.22 8.24
N GLY A 23 5.08 -12.26 7.89
CA GLY A 23 6.09 -13.12 8.52
C GLY A 23 6.22 -14.50 7.88
N GLY A 24 5.30 -14.89 7.00
CA GLY A 24 5.35 -16.14 6.24
C GLY A 24 5.67 -17.35 7.12
N ASN A 25 6.70 -18.11 6.74
CA ASN A 25 7.16 -19.29 7.47
C ASN A 25 8.19 -18.99 8.58
N GLY A 26 8.43 -17.73 8.93
CA GLY A 26 9.29 -17.33 10.07
C GLY A 26 10.75 -17.02 9.74
N TYR A 27 11.09 -16.93 8.45
CA TYR A 27 12.46 -16.64 8.00
C TYR A 27 12.72 -15.14 7.73
N ALA A 28 11.82 -14.26 8.13
CA ALA A 28 11.93 -12.82 7.84
C ALA A 28 12.85 -12.13 8.83
N ASP A 29 13.92 -11.50 8.33
CA ASP A 29 14.68 -10.52 9.11
C ASP A 29 13.78 -9.32 9.48
N LYS A 30 14.23 -8.53 10.47
CA LYS A 30 13.44 -7.41 11.00
C LYS A 30 13.02 -6.41 9.91
N GLU A 31 13.93 -6.05 9.00
CA GLU A 31 13.63 -5.10 7.94
C GLU A 31 12.55 -5.65 7.00
N LEU A 32 12.72 -6.89 6.53
CA LEU A 32 11.75 -7.54 5.68
C LEU A 32 10.39 -7.64 6.38
N TYR A 33 10.35 -8.03 7.66
CA TYR A 33 9.12 -8.11 8.43
C TYR A 33 8.39 -6.76 8.49
N ILE A 34 9.13 -5.67 8.79
CA ILE A 34 8.57 -4.32 8.82
C ILE A 34 8.05 -3.89 7.43
N ARG A 35 8.84 -4.08 6.36
CA ARG A 35 8.39 -3.73 5.00
C ARG A 35 7.18 -4.56 4.56
N TRP A 36 7.08 -5.80 5.04
CA TRP A 36 5.94 -6.67 4.79
C TRP A 36 4.68 -6.21 5.52
N MET A 37 4.80 -5.78 6.79
CA MET A 37 3.71 -5.10 7.51
C MET A 37 3.24 -3.84 6.78
N GLN A 38 4.17 -2.99 6.35
CA GLN A 38 3.88 -1.76 5.61
C GLN A 38 3.17 -2.04 4.28
N LEU A 39 3.63 -3.03 3.50
CA LEU A 39 2.97 -3.42 2.25
C LEU A 39 1.51 -3.83 2.47
N ASN A 40 1.26 -4.54 3.56
CA ASN A 40 -0.07 -5.04 3.91
C ASN A 40 -0.97 -3.98 4.56
N GLN A 41 -0.39 -2.94 5.16
CA GLN A 41 -1.07 -1.97 6.02
C GLN A 41 -2.37 -1.42 5.42
N LEU A 42 -2.40 -1.16 4.11
CA LEU A 42 -3.55 -0.56 3.42
C LEU A 42 -4.19 -1.51 2.39
N MET A 43 -3.90 -2.81 2.48
CA MET A 43 -4.60 -3.87 1.74
C MET A 43 -5.96 -4.17 2.39
N VAL A 44 -6.81 -4.93 1.70
CA VAL A 44 -8.17 -5.21 2.20
C VAL A 44 -8.15 -6.00 3.51
N SER A 45 -7.29 -7.01 3.61
CA SER A 45 -7.18 -7.88 4.78
C SER A 45 -5.75 -7.93 5.31
N LEU A 46 -5.63 -8.23 6.62
CA LEU A 46 -4.38 -8.37 7.35
C LEU A 46 -4.37 -9.72 8.06
N GLN A 47 -3.30 -10.48 7.91
CA GLN A 47 -3.07 -11.69 8.67
C GLN A 47 -1.60 -11.77 9.09
N PHE A 48 -1.36 -12.16 10.34
CA PHE A 48 -0.02 -12.31 10.90
C PHE A 48 0.24 -13.78 11.20
N SER A 49 1.40 -14.27 10.73
CA SER A 49 1.93 -15.59 11.09
C SER A 49 2.75 -15.47 12.38
N TYR A 50 3.57 -14.41 12.44
CA TYR A 50 4.36 -14.05 13.61
C TYR A 50 3.91 -12.68 14.10
N PRO A 51 3.58 -12.53 15.39
CA PRO A 51 3.20 -11.24 15.94
C PRO A 51 4.39 -10.28 16.07
N PRO A 52 4.17 -8.96 15.94
CA PRO A 52 5.23 -7.95 15.95
C PRO A 52 6.07 -7.92 17.24
N TRP A 53 5.43 -8.15 18.39
CA TRP A 53 6.08 -8.15 19.71
C TRP A 53 7.08 -9.29 19.93
N GLN A 54 7.22 -10.24 19.00
CA GLN A 54 8.28 -11.24 19.03
C GLN A 54 9.62 -10.74 18.47
N TYR A 55 9.65 -9.60 17.77
CA TYR A 55 10.88 -9.03 17.23
C TYR A 55 11.58 -8.15 18.27
N ASP A 56 11.04 -6.95 18.50
CA ASP A 56 11.51 -6.01 19.51
C ASP A 56 10.47 -4.91 19.77
N LYS A 57 10.74 -4.06 20.77
CA LYS A 57 9.86 -2.97 21.18
C LYS A 57 9.62 -1.94 20.07
N GLU A 58 10.64 -1.64 19.25
CA GLU A 58 10.52 -0.69 18.14
C GLU A 58 9.56 -1.22 17.06
N THR A 59 9.63 -2.52 16.76
CA THR A 59 8.72 -3.19 15.81
C THR A 59 7.28 -3.21 16.32
N ASP A 60 7.10 -3.47 17.62
CA ASP A 60 5.79 -3.46 18.28
C ASP A 60 5.17 -2.04 18.28
N ASP A 61 5.96 -1.03 18.62
CA ASP A 61 5.53 0.38 18.57
C ASP A 61 5.14 0.81 17.16
N LEU A 62 5.96 0.42 16.17
CA LEU A 62 5.64 0.67 14.78
C LEU A 62 4.33 0.00 14.38
N PHE A 63 4.09 -1.25 14.78
CA PHE A 63 2.82 -1.93 14.49
C PHE A 63 1.61 -1.14 15.00
N PHE A 64 1.66 -0.60 16.22
CA PHE A 64 0.59 0.24 16.74
C PHE A 64 0.38 1.51 15.89
N GLU A 65 1.46 2.16 15.45
CA GLU A 65 1.37 3.31 14.55
C GLU A 65 0.71 2.93 13.21
N LEU A 66 1.15 1.82 12.58
CA LEU A 66 0.59 1.32 11.33
C LEU A 66 -0.91 1.04 11.46
N MET A 67 -1.31 0.40 12.57
CA MET A 67 -2.70 0.04 12.83
C MET A 67 -3.55 1.26 13.16
N ASN A 68 -3.01 2.28 13.82
CA ASN A 68 -3.72 3.54 14.07
C ASN A 68 -4.00 4.28 12.74
N VAL A 69 -3.01 4.35 11.84
CA VAL A 69 -3.22 4.90 10.49
C VAL A 69 -4.27 4.11 9.73
N ARG A 70 -4.21 2.77 9.76
CA ARG A 70 -5.22 1.92 9.12
C ARG A 70 -6.60 2.13 9.73
N ALA A 71 -6.72 2.25 11.05
CA ALA A 71 -7.98 2.49 11.73
C ALA A 71 -8.63 3.81 11.28
N ASN A 72 -7.83 4.86 11.08
CA ASN A 72 -8.32 6.13 10.55
C ASN A 72 -8.83 6.03 9.09
N LEU A 73 -8.32 5.08 8.31
CA LEU A 73 -8.73 4.84 6.92
C LEU A 73 -9.71 3.68 6.76
N ILE A 74 -10.11 2.99 7.85
CA ILE A 74 -10.89 1.75 7.74
C ILE A 74 -12.26 1.97 7.11
N ALA A 75 -12.89 3.12 7.38
CA ALA A 75 -14.16 3.48 6.77
C ALA A 75 -14.03 3.58 5.24
N TYR A 76 -12.96 4.22 4.75
CA TYR A 76 -12.67 4.30 3.31
C TYR A 76 -12.40 2.94 2.70
N LEU A 77 -11.64 2.05 3.38
CA LEU A 77 -11.40 0.68 2.90
C LEU A 77 -12.69 -0.14 2.82
N ILE A 78 -13.57 -0.01 3.82
CA ILE A 78 -14.89 -0.66 3.84
C ILE A 78 -15.76 -0.14 2.70
N ASP A 79 -15.78 1.18 2.47
CA ASP A 79 -16.58 1.77 1.40
C ASP A 79 -16.03 1.40 0.01
N ALA A 80 -14.71 1.25 -0.14
CA ALA A 80 -14.12 0.68 -1.34
C ALA A 80 -14.59 -0.77 -1.59
N CYS A 81 -14.68 -1.60 -0.53
CA CYS A 81 -15.23 -2.96 -0.65
C CYS A 81 -16.71 -2.95 -1.01
N LYS A 82 -17.53 -2.08 -0.41
CA LYS A 82 -18.95 -1.94 -0.76
C LYS A 82 -19.13 -1.50 -2.22
N ASN A 83 -18.31 -0.54 -2.68
CA ASN A 83 -18.34 -0.10 -4.08
C ASN A 83 -18.04 -1.26 -5.02
N SER A 84 -17.02 -2.05 -4.70
CA SER A 84 -16.67 -3.26 -5.46
C SER A 84 -17.84 -4.25 -5.57
N CYS A 85 -18.63 -4.45 -4.50
CA CYS A 85 -19.83 -5.29 -4.55
C CYS A 85 -20.95 -4.75 -5.46
N ILE A 86 -20.96 -3.44 -5.75
CA ILE A 86 -21.97 -2.79 -6.58
C ILE A 86 -21.50 -2.72 -8.04
N THR A 87 -20.25 -2.33 -8.26
CA THR A 87 -19.70 -2.05 -9.60
C THR A 87 -18.99 -3.24 -10.24
N ASN A 88 -18.63 -4.26 -9.46
CA ASN A 88 -17.70 -5.33 -9.82
C ASN A 88 -16.29 -4.83 -10.21
N GLU A 89 -15.93 -3.62 -9.79
CA GLU A 89 -14.56 -3.13 -9.94
C GLU A 89 -13.69 -3.63 -8.78
N PRO A 90 -12.40 -3.91 -9.00
CA PRO A 90 -11.51 -4.34 -7.94
C PRO A 90 -11.26 -3.26 -6.88
N VAL A 91 -11.08 -3.69 -5.63
CA VAL A 91 -10.72 -2.78 -4.52
C VAL A 91 -9.27 -2.32 -4.62
N ILE A 92 -8.37 -3.27 -4.88
CA ILE A 92 -6.94 -3.03 -5.07
C ILE A 92 -6.62 -3.13 -6.56
N CYS A 93 -6.26 -2.01 -7.15
CA CYS A 93 -5.99 -1.87 -8.57
C CYS A 93 -4.52 -1.53 -8.83
N PRO A 94 -3.97 -1.96 -9.96
CA PRO A 94 -2.69 -1.45 -10.45
C PRO A 94 -2.81 0.00 -10.93
N MET A 95 -1.68 0.69 -11.09
CA MET A 95 -1.66 2.11 -11.46
C MET A 95 -2.32 2.41 -12.81
N TRP A 96 -2.30 1.46 -13.74
CA TRP A 96 -2.92 1.63 -15.06
C TRP A 96 -4.45 1.71 -15.03
N TRP A 97 -5.08 1.46 -13.87
CA TRP A 97 -6.50 1.74 -13.65
C TRP A 97 -6.81 3.24 -13.58
N LEU A 98 -5.81 4.08 -13.29
CA LEU A 98 -5.96 5.55 -13.21
C LEU A 98 -5.33 6.29 -14.38
N SER A 99 -4.51 5.64 -15.20
CA SER A 99 -3.74 6.30 -16.26
C SER A 99 -3.23 5.31 -17.29
N GLU A 100 -3.32 5.64 -18.57
CA GLU A 100 -2.76 4.83 -19.67
C GLU A 100 -1.29 5.19 -20.00
N SER A 101 -0.66 6.06 -19.20
CA SER A 101 0.74 6.45 -19.40
C SER A 101 1.70 5.26 -19.31
N VAL A 102 2.86 5.37 -19.97
CA VAL A 102 3.91 4.34 -19.94
C VAL A 102 4.38 4.04 -18.50
N ASP A 103 4.47 5.08 -17.65
CA ASP A 103 4.82 4.90 -16.24
C ASP A 103 3.76 4.10 -15.47
N ALA A 104 2.47 4.31 -15.74
CA ALA A 104 1.39 3.58 -15.09
C ALA A 104 1.32 2.11 -15.56
N LEU A 105 1.48 1.88 -16.87
CA LEU A 105 1.46 0.55 -17.49
C LEU A 105 2.63 -0.33 -17.03
N SER A 106 3.80 0.28 -16.77
CA SER A 106 5.01 -0.43 -16.31
C SER A 106 5.14 -0.50 -14.78
N CYS A 107 4.26 0.15 -14.02
CA CYS A 107 4.32 0.15 -12.57
C CYS A 107 3.84 -1.19 -11.98
N SER A 108 4.70 -1.82 -11.18
CA SER A 108 4.45 -3.10 -10.51
C SER A 108 4.64 -3.05 -9.00
N ASP A 109 5.03 -1.89 -8.48
CA ASP A 109 5.41 -1.66 -7.08
C ASP A 109 4.59 -0.54 -6.41
N GLN A 110 3.51 -0.09 -7.04
CA GLN A 110 2.48 0.76 -6.45
C GLN A 110 1.11 0.14 -6.71
N PHE A 111 0.15 0.47 -5.85
CA PHE A 111 -1.24 0.10 -6.05
C PHE A 111 -2.18 1.24 -5.66
N VAL A 112 -3.39 1.15 -6.17
CA VAL A 112 -4.49 2.07 -5.91
C VAL A 112 -5.54 1.35 -5.07
N VAL A 113 -6.06 2.02 -4.05
CA VAL A 113 -7.28 1.56 -3.38
C VAL A 113 -8.44 2.42 -3.85
N ASN A 114 -9.40 1.80 -4.54
CA ASN A 114 -10.48 2.48 -5.25
C ASN A 114 -9.92 3.50 -6.26
N ASN A 115 -10.03 4.81 -5.99
CA ASN A 115 -9.56 5.86 -6.91
C ASN A 115 -8.93 7.08 -6.23
N ARG A 116 -8.85 7.12 -4.89
CA ARG A 116 -8.31 8.28 -4.13
C ARG A 116 -7.06 7.99 -3.32
N LEU A 117 -6.64 6.74 -3.24
CA LEU A 117 -5.51 6.35 -2.40
C LEU A 117 -4.47 5.61 -3.26
N ILE A 118 -3.28 6.18 -3.39
CA ILE A 118 -2.13 5.51 -4.00
C ILE A 118 -1.20 5.06 -2.88
N VAL A 119 -0.80 3.81 -2.88
CA VAL A 119 0.12 3.23 -1.89
C VAL A 119 1.39 2.76 -2.60
N ALA A 120 2.54 3.13 -2.04
CA ALA A 120 3.85 2.94 -2.63
C ALA A 120 4.80 2.26 -1.62
N PRO A 121 4.64 0.95 -1.35
CA PRO A 121 5.47 0.22 -0.39
C PRO A 121 6.92 0.06 -0.84
N VAL A 122 7.89 0.10 0.08
CA VAL A 122 9.29 -0.21 -0.26
C VAL A 122 9.46 -1.72 -0.37
N VAL A 123 9.88 -2.21 -1.54
CA VAL A 123 10.02 -3.64 -1.86
C VAL A 123 11.46 -4.10 -2.09
N LYS A 124 12.44 -3.23 -1.82
CA LYS A 124 13.87 -3.51 -1.95
C LYS A 124 14.58 -3.28 -0.61
N LYS A 125 15.44 -4.22 -0.22
CA LYS A 125 16.21 -4.17 1.03
C LYS A 125 17.18 -2.97 1.05
N GLY A 126 17.34 -2.36 2.21
CA GLY A 126 18.22 -1.22 2.48
C GLY A 126 17.71 0.13 1.97
N VAL A 127 16.52 0.17 1.35
CA VAL A 127 15.99 1.38 0.69
C VAL A 127 15.14 2.19 1.67
N THR A 128 15.40 3.50 1.75
CA THR A 128 14.67 4.44 2.61
C THR A 128 14.07 5.63 1.85
N SER A 129 14.15 5.61 0.52
CA SER A 129 13.44 6.54 -0.38
C SER A 129 13.13 5.81 -1.68
N ARG A 130 12.08 6.23 -2.40
CA ARG A 130 11.72 5.56 -3.66
C ARG A 130 11.12 6.52 -4.67
N SER A 131 11.24 6.16 -5.93
CA SER A 131 10.49 6.81 -7.01
C SER A 131 9.02 6.37 -6.97
N VAL A 132 8.12 7.32 -7.17
CA VAL A 132 6.67 7.15 -7.22
C VAL A 132 6.13 7.91 -8.43
N PHE A 133 5.28 7.25 -9.20
CA PHE A 133 4.46 7.87 -10.24
C PHE A 133 3.11 8.30 -9.66
N LEU A 134 2.71 9.54 -9.92
CA LEU A 134 1.42 10.10 -9.58
C LEU A 134 0.73 10.51 -10.89
N PRO A 135 -0.48 9.99 -11.18
CA PRO A 135 -1.24 10.37 -12.38
C PRO A 135 -1.84 11.78 -12.22
N GLU A 136 -2.56 12.24 -13.24
CA GLU A 136 -3.27 13.52 -13.21
C GLU A 136 -4.11 13.70 -11.93
N GLY A 137 -4.05 14.91 -11.37
CA GLY A 137 -4.74 15.30 -10.13
C GLY A 137 -3.78 15.81 -9.06
N THR A 138 -4.36 16.23 -7.93
CA THR A 138 -3.62 16.74 -6.77
C THR A 138 -3.53 15.67 -5.68
N TRP A 139 -2.31 15.29 -5.34
CA TRP A 139 -2.00 14.20 -4.42
C TRP A 139 -1.23 14.72 -3.22
N GLU A 140 -1.72 14.44 -2.02
CA GLU A 140 -1.09 14.84 -0.77
C GLU A 140 -0.38 13.63 -0.15
N TYR A 141 0.92 13.75 0.08
CA TYR A 141 1.71 12.70 0.73
C TYR A 141 1.40 12.67 2.22
N ALA A 142 1.05 11.49 2.74
CA ALA A 142 0.52 11.38 4.08
C ALA A 142 1.53 11.72 5.19
N LEU A 143 2.82 11.41 4.98
CA LEU A 143 3.84 11.55 6.01
C LEU A 143 4.20 13.02 6.30
N ASN A 144 4.36 13.84 5.27
CA ASN A 144 4.82 15.22 5.41
C ASN A 144 3.80 16.26 4.92
N ARG A 145 2.61 15.82 4.47
CA ARG A 145 1.51 16.66 3.97
C ARG A 145 1.85 17.47 2.72
N GLN A 146 2.99 17.19 2.07
CA GLN A 146 3.38 17.84 0.83
C GLN A 146 2.43 17.45 -0.29
N ARG A 147 2.05 18.43 -1.11
CA ARG A 147 1.17 18.23 -2.27
C ARG A 147 1.98 18.17 -3.55
N TYR A 148 1.51 17.32 -4.45
CA TYR A 148 2.08 17.08 -5.77
C TYR A 148 0.98 17.18 -6.81
N CYS A 149 1.19 17.99 -7.83
CA CYS A 149 0.31 18.03 -8.99
C CYS A 149 0.86 17.07 -10.05
N GLY A 150 0.11 16.02 -10.33
CA GLY A 150 0.45 15.08 -11.40
C GLY A 150 -0.04 15.56 -12.78
N PRO A 151 0.37 14.89 -13.87
CA PRO A 151 1.18 13.68 -13.88
C PRO A 151 2.66 13.96 -13.60
N ILE A 152 3.26 13.24 -12.65
CA ILE A 152 4.67 13.41 -12.29
C ILE A 152 5.27 12.11 -11.76
N LYS A 153 6.58 11.95 -11.99
CA LYS A 153 7.40 10.96 -11.30
C LYS A 153 8.35 11.68 -10.35
N THR A 154 8.28 11.36 -9.07
CA THR A 154 9.04 12.06 -8.03
C THR A 154 9.66 11.06 -7.06
N VAL A 155 10.69 11.49 -6.33
CA VAL A 155 11.31 10.70 -5.26
C VAL A 155 10.74 11.16 -3.93
N ILE A 156 10.32 10.21 -3.10
CA ILE A 156 9.81 10.47 -1.75
C ILE A 156 10.61 9.71 -0.70
N ASP A 157 10.64 10.27 0.50
CA ASP A 157 11.19 9.60 1.68
C ASP A 157 10.25 8.48 2.12
N ALA A 158 10.82 7.32 2.40
CA ALA A 158 10.13 6.12 2.85
C ALA A 158 10.95 5.45 3.98
N PRO A 159 11.11 6.11 5.14
CA PRO A 159 11.91 5.57 6.25
C PRO A 159 11.40 4.20 6.70
N LEU A 160 12.27 3.43 7.35
CA LEU A 160 11.90 2.09 7.82
C LEU A 160 10.87 2.16 8.95
N ILE A 161 11.06 3.09 9.89
CA ILE A 161 10.18 3.29 11.05
C ILE A 161 9.21 4.43 10.75
N ALA A 162 8.19 4.12 9.97
CA ALA A 162 7.04 4.97 9.67
C ALA A 162 5.92 4.15 9.02
N SER A 163 4.76 4.78 8.81
CA SER A 163 3.73 4.26 7.91
C SER A 163 4.27 3.96 6.51
N VAL A 164 3.63 3.00 5.81
CA VAL A 164 3.85 2.81 4.37
C VAL A 164 3.68 4.15 3.64
N PRO A 165 4.48 4.46 2.61
CA PRO A 165 4.23 5.64 1.80
C PRO A 165 2.87 5.54 1.10
N TYR A 166 1.99 6.52 1.31
CA TYR A 166 0.73 6.63 0.58
C TYR A 166 0.34 8.09 0.34
N PHE A 167 -0.47 8.29 -0.70
CA PHE A 167 -0.96 9.58 -1.16
C PHE A 167 -2.47 9.57 -1.21
N ILE A 168 -3.07 10.66 -0.75
CA ILE A 168 -4.52 10.88 -0.81
C ILE A 168 -4.80 11.93 -1.89
N ARG A 169 -5.77 11.66 -2.76
CA ARG A 169 -6.28 12.61 -3.73
C ARG A 169 -7.13 13.69 -3.05
N VAL A 170 -6.77 14.96 -3.24
CA VAL A 170 -7.35 16.12 -2.53
C VAL A 170 -8.13 17.09 -3.41
N ASP A 171 -8.24 16.83 -4.71
CA ASP A 171 -9.16 17.50 -5.63
C ASP A 171 -10.47 16.72 -5.85
#